data_AF-A0A8J5D1W3-F1
#
_entry.id   AF-A0A8J5D1W3-F1
#
_cell.length_a   1.000
_cell.length_b   1.000
_cell.length_c   1.000
_cell.angle_alpha   90.00
_cell.angle_beta   90.00
_cell.angle_gamma   90.00
#
_symmetry.space_group_name_H-M   'P 1'
#
loop_
_entity.id
_entity.type
_entity.pdbx_description
1 polymer ?
#
loop_
_entity_poly.entity_id
_entity_poly.type
_entity_poly.pdbx_seq_one_letter_code
_entity_poly.pdbx_strand_id
1 'polypeptide(L)'
;MYTECEESAFCEGNNASCPQPLAKEDNKVCNEGTKVCKRGKCSGSICLAKGMKECFLTSDRVHDKKKLCEIACQVGNDSATCKSTSELSDIFDGLAVFMRPGAPCNNFQVSVDSSHHPSPYTEVATLVSASTPRKLEYKEIRLHSKV
;
A
#
# COMPACT_ATOMS: atom_id res chain seq x y z
N MET A 1 -11.07 16.58 -1.23
CA MET A 1 -9.90 15.69 -1.25
C MET A 1 -8.77 16.49 -1.88
N TYR A 2 -7.97 17.18 -1.06
CA TYR A 2 -6.84 17.94 -1.56
C TYR A 2 -5.78 16.95 -2.01
N THR A 3 -5.37 17.05 -3.26
CA THR A 3 -4.36 16.18 -3.84
C THR A 3 -3.02 16.51 -3.17
N GLU A 4 -2.59 15.64 -2.24
CA GLU A 4 -1.37 15.84 -1.44
C GLU A 4 -0.14 16.14 -2.30
N CYS A 5 -0.18 15.68 -3.56
CA CYS A 5 0.86 15.78 -4.58
C CYS A 5 0.59 16.78 -5.72
N GLU A 6 -0.47 17.59 -5.68
CA GLU A 6 -0.65 18.70 -6.64
C GLU A 6 -0.84 20.02 -5.90
N GLU A 7 -0.47 21.11 -6.57
CA GLU A 7 -0.70 22.47 -6.10
C GLU A 7 -2.17 22.87 -6.22
N SER A 8 -2.57 23.95 -5.55
CA SER A 8 -3.89 24.54 -5.77
C SER A 8 -3.98 25.16 -7.17
N ALA A 9 -5.01 24.80 -7.93
CA ALA A 9 -5.38 25.49 -9.17
C ALA A 9 -6.46 26.54 -8.91
N PHE A 10 -6.34 27.70 -9.55
CA PHE A 10 -7.32 28.78 -9.51
C PHE A 10 -7.93 28.98 -10.90
N CYS A 11 -9.23 29.23 -10.97
CA CYS A 11 -9.89 29.49 -12.24
C CYS A 11 -9.45 30.84 -12.82
N GLU A 12 -9.14 30.86 -14.11
CA GLU A 12 -8.69 32.07 -14.81
C GLU A 12 -9.84 33.07 -15.11
N GLY A 13 -11.10 32.64 -14.95
CA GLY A 13 -12.29 33.48 -15.18
C GLY A 13 -12.71 33.62 -16.64
N ASN A 14 -11.94 33.07 -17.58
CA ASN A 14 -12.22 33.18 -19.02
C ASN A 14 -13.06 32.02 -19.58
N ASN A 15 -13.19 30.90 -18.85
CA ASN A 15 -14.04 29.78 -19.20
C ASN A 15 -14.48 29.02 -17.92
N ALA A 16 -15.37 28.03 -18.08
CA ALA A 16 -15.87 27.20 -16.97
C ALA A 16 -14.95 26.02 -16.60
N SER A 17 -13.85 25.80 -17.33
CA SER A 17 -12.90 24.72 -17.07
C SER A 17 -11.84 25.17 -16.05
N CYS A 18 -11.59 24.34 -15.05
CA CYS A 18 -10.47 24.56 -14.14
C CYS A 18 -9.16 24.14 -14.84
N PRO A 19 -8.09 24.96 -14.79
CA PRO A 19 -6.79 24.53 -15.30
C PRO A 19 -6.27 23.33 -14.50
N GLN A 20 -5.45 22.49 -15.13
CA GLN A 20 -4.83 21.38 -14.40
C GLN A 20 -3.85 21.93 -13.36
N PRO A 21 -3.91 21.45 -12.10
CA PRO A 21 -2.97 21.85 -11.08
C PRO A 21 -1.55 21.37 -11.42
N LEU A 22 -0.57 22.18 -11.01
CA LEU A 22 0.83 21.80 -11.15
C LEU A 22 1.17 20.66 -10.19
N ALA A 23 2.02 19.74 -10.64
CA ALA A 23 2.54 18.69 -9.78
C ALA A 23 3.45 19.30 -8.70
N LYS A 24 3.28 18.85 -7.44
CA LYS A 24 4.27 19.08 -6.39
C LYS A 24 5.56 18.34 -6.68
N GLU A 25 6.61 18.75 -5.98
CA GLU A 25 7.93 18.13 -6.03
C GLU A 25 7.87 16.61 -5.80
N ASP A 26 8.67 15.88 -6.57
CA ASP A 26 8.88 14.46 -6.41
C ASP A 26 9.46 14.15 -5.01
N ASN A 27 9.20 12.95 -4.50
CA ASN A 27 9.67 12.46 -3.19
C ASN A 27 9.08 13.19 -1.97
N LYS A 28 8.20 14.19 -2.15
CA LYS A 28 7.40 14.74 -1.05
C LYS A 28 6.54 13.65 -0.42
N VAL A 29 6.59 13.53 0.90
CA VAL A 29 5.82 12.53 1.66
C VAL A 29 4.32 12.78 1.51
N CYS A 30 3.56 11.70 1.30
CA CYS A 30 2.10 11.69 1.20
C CYS A 30 1.53 10.39 1.78
N ASN A 31 0.20 10.29 1.85
CA ASN A 31 -0.51 9.10 2.32
C ASN A 31 -0.14 8.73 3.76
N GLU A 32 -0.12 9.72 4.66
CA GLU A 32 0.23 9.57 6.08
C GLU A 32 1.63 8.97 6.30
N GLY A 33 2.59 9.30 5.43
CA GLY A 33 3.98 8.84 5.62
C GLY A 33 4.34 7.55 4.91
N THR A 34 3.37 6.87 4.27
CA THR A 34 3.60 5.57 3.63
C THR A 34 4.09 5.71 2.17
N LYS A 35 3.82 6.85 1.53
CA LYS A 35 4.11 7.08 0.12
C LYS A 35 4.81 8.39 -0.13
N VAL A 36 5.24 8.58 -1.36
CA VAL A 36 5.77 9.84 -1.87
C VAL A 36 5.14 10.24 -3.19
N CYS A 37 5.16 11.54 -3.45
CA CYS A 37 4.73 12.13 -4.70
C CYS A 37 5.68 11.73 -5.84
N LYS A 38 5.09 11.35 -6.96
CA LYS A 38 5.74 11.11 -8.24
C LYS A 38 4.89 11.70 -9.35
N ARG A 39 5.39 12.75 -10.01
CA ARG A 39 4.73 13.45 -11.11
C ARG A 39 3.27 13.80 -10.80
N GLY A 40 3.03 14.42 -9.65
CA GLY A 40 1.69 14.83 -9.22
C GLY A 40 0.85 13.73 -8.56
N LYS A 41 1.31 12.48 -8.54
CA LYS A 41 0.56 11.34 -7.98
C LYS A 41 1.21 10.80 -6.72
N CYS A 42 0.38 10.48 -5.72
CA CYS A 42 0.85 9.81 -4.51
C CYS A 42 0.99 8.30 -4.73
N SER A 43 2.06 7.88 -5.41
CA SER A 43 2.25 6.49 -5.86
C SER A 43 3.59 5.88 -5.48
N GLY A 44 4.63 6.68 -5.23
CA GLY A 44 5.93 6.18 -4.83
C GLY A 44 5.91 5.66 -3.38
N SER A 45 6.85 4.79 -3.03
CA SER A 45 7.05 4.35 -1.64
C SER A 45 7.89 5.34 -0.85
N ILE A 46 7.72 5.39 0.47
CA ILE A 46 8.56 6.20 1.37
C ILE A 46 10.06 5.89 1.24
N CYS A 47 10.42 4.68 0.80
CA CYS A 47 11.80 4.30 0.48
C CYS A 47 12.49 5.27 -0.49
N LEU A 48 11.75 5.84 -1.45
CA LEU A 48 12.30 6.75 -2.46
C LEU A 48 12.75 8.08 -1.85
N ALA A 49 12.10 8.55 -0.79
CA ALA A 49 12.55 9.75 -0.05
C ALA A 49 13.89 9.51 0.66
N LYS A 50 14.28 8.25 0.87
CA LYS A 50 15.54 7.84 1.47
C LYS A 50 16.55 7.31 0.45
N GLY A 51 16.29 7.49 -0.86
CA GLY A 51 17.18 7.02 -1.93
C GLY A 51 17.19 5.50 -2.13
N MET A 52 16.20 4.79 -1.60
CA MET A 52 16.07 3.33 -1.65
C MET A 52 14.91 2.91 -2.56
N LYS A 53 14.85 1.62 -2.90
CA LYS A 53 13.75 1.03 -3.65
C LYS A 53 12.86 0.21 -2.72
N GLU A 54 11.55 0.25 -2.94
CA GLU A 54 10.59 -0.61 -2.24
C GLU A 54 10.82 -2.08 -2.60
N CYS A 55 10.73 -2.93 -1.60
CA CYS A 55 10.76 -4.38 -1.73
C CYS A 55 9.69 -5.01 -0.83
N PHE A 56 9.44 -6.30 -0.99
CA PHE A 56 8.44 -7.03 -0.21
C PHE A 56 9.12 -8.10 0.63
N LEU A 57 8.75 -8.14 1.91
CA LEU A 57 9.13 -9.22 2.81
C LEU A 57 8.20 -10.41 2.59
N THR A 58 8.77 -11.60 2.77
CA THR A 58 8.11 -12.88 2.55
C THR A 58 8.31 -13.77 3.76
N SER A 59 7.34 -14.65 4.01
CA SER A 59 7.31 -15.50 5.20
C SER A 59 8.45 -16.52 5.31
N ASP A 60 9.17 -16.77 4.23
CA ASP A 60 10.41 -17.57 4.21
C ASP A 60 11.59 -16.82 4.86
N ARG A 61 11.59 -15.48 4.83
CA ARG A 61 12.65 -14.65 5.41
C ARG A 61 12.30 -14.08 6.77
N VAL A 62 11.01 -13.88 7.04
CA VAL A 62 10.55 -13.20 8.25
C VAL A 62 9.45 -14.01 8.93
N HIS A 63 9.72 -14.46 10.16
CA HIS A 63 8.76 -15.21 10.98
C HIS A 63 7.72 -14.31 11.64
N ASP A 64 8.05 -13.04 11.92
CA ASP A 64 7.10 -12.09 12.47
C ASP A 64 6.11 -11.65 11.38
N LYS A 65 4.88 -12.17 11.49
CA LYS A 65 3.79 -11.89 10.56
C LYS A 65 3.47 -10.40 10.44
N LYS A 66 3.68 -9.60 11.49
CA LYS A 66 3.39 -8.17 11.46
C LYS A 66 4.37 -7.42 10.56
N LYS A 67 5.64 -7.83 10.57
CA LYS A 67 6.69 -7.25 9.72
C LYS A 67 6.45 -7.50 8.23
N LEU A 68 5.73 -8.57 7.85
CA LEU A 68 5.37 -8.83 6.45
C LEU A 68 4.53 -7.71 5.83
N CYS A 69 3.81 -6.96 6.65
CA CYS A 69 2.93 -5.86 6.24
C CYS A 69 3.53 -4.48 6.59
N GLU A 70 4.78 -4.46 7.06
CA GLU A 70 5.60 -3.26 7.16
C GLU A 70 6.20 -2.93 5.79
N ILE A 71 6.39 -1.64 5.50
CA ILE A 71 7.13 -1.23 4.31
C ILE A 71 8.58 -1.71 4.46
N ALA A 72 9.14 -2.24 3.37
CA ALA A 72 10.53 -2.66 3.32
C ALA A 72 11.25 -1.98 2.16
N CYS A 73 12.52 -1.67 2.41
CA CYS A 73 13.38 -0.97 1.47
C CYS A 73 14.65 -1.78 1.19
N GLN A 74 15.15 -1.68 -0.03
CA GLN A 74 16.41 -2.27 -0.46
C GLN A 74 17.30 -1.21 -1.13
N VAL A 75 18.61 -1.46 -1.12
CA VAL A 75 19.59 -0.62 -1.79
C VAL A 75 19.60 -0.97 -3.28
N GLY A 76 19.19 -0.01 -4.13
CA GLY A 76 19.12 -0.20 -5.57
C GLY A 76 18.28 -1.43 -5.96
N ASN A 77 18.90 -2.38 -6.67
CA ASN A 77 18.24 -3.61 -7.12
C ASN A 77 18.67 -4.86 -6.32
N ASP A 78 19.39 -4.70 -5.22
CA ASP A 78 19.88 -5.83 -4.43
C ASP A 78 18.83 -6.34 -3.42
N SER A 79 18.14 -7.42 -3.80
CA SER A 79 17.13 -8.08 -2.95
C SER A 79 17.67 -8.69 -1.64
N ALA A 80 18.99 -8.88 -1.51
CA ALA A 80 19.60 -9.34 -0.26
C ALA A 80 19.62 -8.23 0.80
N THR A 81 19.52 -6.97 0.40
CA THR A 81 19.50 -5.80 1.29
C THR A 81 18.09 -5.38 1.72
N CYS A 82 17.05 -6.11 1.31
CA CYS A 82 15.66 -5.81 1.64
C CYS A 82 15.43 -5.96 3.15
N LYS A 83 15.10 -4.85 3.81
CA LYS A 83 14.87 -4.77 5.26
C LYS A 83 13.62 -3.94 5.55
N SER A 84 12.91 -4.30 6.62
CA SER A 84 11.77 -3.50 7.10
C SER A 84 12.21 -2.10 7.56
N THR A 85 11.31 -1.12 7.53
CA THR A 85 11.60 0.24 8.04
C THR A 85 12.06 0.25 9.51
N SER A 86 11.58 -0.69 10.32
CA SER A 86 11.93 -0.88 11.73
C SER A 86 13.34 -1.44 11.91
N GLU A 87 13.84 -2.22 10.95
CA GLU A 87 15.25 -2.65 10.89
C GLU A 87 16.18 -1.56 10.34
N LEU A 88 15.62 -0.57 9.64
CA LEU A 88 16.32 0.60 9.12
C LEU A 88 16.12 1.81 10.05
N SER A 89 16.22 1.58 11.36
CA SER A 89 15.97 2.60 12.39
C SER A 89 16.80 3.87 12.20
N ASP A 90 18.04 3.76 11.73
CA ASP A 90 18.93 4.90 11.50
C ASP A 90 18.47 5.79 10.32
N ILE A 91 17.66 5.24 9.41
CA ILE A 91 17.16 5.92 8.21
C ILE A 91 15.74 6.47 8.43
N PHE A 92 14.94 5.74 9.21
CA PHE A 92 13.53 6.03 9.48
C PHE A 92 13.29 6.55 10.90
N ASP A 93 14.32 7.03 11.59
CA ASP A 93 14.23 7.63 12.93
C ASP A 93 13.56 6.69 13.96
N GLY A 94 13.79 5.38 13.81
CA GLY A 94 13.18 4.32 14.64
C GLY A 94 11.69 4.08 14.38
N LEU A 95 11.08 4.70 13.37
CA LEU A 95 9.67 4.56 13.05
C LEU A 95 9.41 3.36 12.12
N ALA A 96 8.58 2.43 12.59
CA ALA A 96 8.01 1.38 11.75
C ALA A 96 6.85 1.96 10.92
N VAL A 97 6.98 1.92 9.60
CA VAL A 97 5.96 2.42 8.66
C VAL A 97 5.19 1.24 8.11
N PHE A 98 3.90 1.15 8.44
CA PHE A 98 3.05 0.06 7.99
C PHE A 98 2.31 0.42 6.71
N MET A 99 2.05 -0.58 5.89
CA MET A 99 1.15 -0.40 4.75
C MET A 99 -0.28 -0.11 5.25
N ARG A 100 -1.03 0.67 4.47
CA ARG A 100 -2.42 0.98 4.84
C ARG A 100 -3.29 -0.28 4.88
N PRO A 101 -4.33 -0.31 5.74
CA PRO A 101 -5.34 -1.35 5.72
C PRO A 101 -5.90 -1.59 4.30
N GLY A 102 -6.03 -2.85 3.91
CA GLY A 102 -6.44 -3.30 2.57
C GLY A 102 -5.31 -3.40 1.55
N ALA A 103 -4.12 -2.85 1.83
CA ALA A 103 -2.97 -3.02 0.95
C ALA A 103 -2.49 -4.49 0.94
N PRO A 104 -1.92 -4.98 -0.17
CA PRO A 104 -1.34 -6.31 -0.23
C PRO A 104 -0.03 -6.40 0.58
N CYS A 105 0.15 -7.48 1.36
CA CYS A 105 1.39 -7.85 2.04
C CYS A 105 1.74 -9.34 1.83
N ASN A 106 2.94 -9.75 2.30
CA ASN A 106 3.53 -11.07 2.02
C ASN A 106 3.62 -11.38 0.50
N ASN A 107 4.30 -10.51 -0.26
CA ASN A 107 4.37 -10.58 -1.73
C ASN A 107 2.99 -10.76 -2.40
N PHE A 108 2.04 -9.89 -2.05
CA PHE A 108 0.69 -9.92 -2.60
C PHE A 108 -0.06 -11.23 -2.36
N GLN A 109 0.12 -11.90 -1.22
CA GLN A 109 -0.65 -13.10 -0.89
C GLN A 109 -1.85 -12.79 0.01
N VAL A 110 -1.72 -11.78 0.87
CA VAL A 110 -2.72 -11.41 1.88
C VAL A 110 -2.87 -9.89 1.94
N SER A 111 -3.95 -9.39 2.53
CA SER A 111 -4.13 -7.94 2.75
C SER A 111 -3.85 -7.53 4.20
N VAL A 112 -3.57 -6.25 4.45
CA VAL A 112 -3.40 -5.69 5.80
C VAL A 112 -4.76 -5.40 6.45
N ASP A 113 -4.98 -5.77 7.70
CA ASP A 113 -6.17 -5.40 8.47
C ASP A 113 -6.07 -3.99 9.10
N SER A 114 -7.12 -3.53 9.78
CA SER A 114 -7.13 -2.23 10.48
C SER A 114 -6.12 -2.12 11.63
N SER A 115 -5.62 -3.24 12.13
CA SER A 115 -4.62 -3.35 13.20
C SER A 115 -3.18 -3.50 12.65
N HIS A 116 -2.98 -3.35 11.33
CA HIS A 116 -1.71 -3.55 10.65
C HIS A 116 -1.14 -4.99 10.71
N HIS A 117 -2.02 -5.99 10.73
CA HIS A 117 -1.66 -7.40 10.66
C HIS A 117 -2.13 -8.06 9.35
N PRO A 118 -1.54 -9.19 8.93
CA PRO A 118 -2.10 -9.98 7.84
C PRO A 118 -3.55 -10.38 8.13
N SER A 119 -4.47 -9.98 7.27
CA SER A 119 -5.89 -10.33 7.37
C SER A 119 -6.07 -11.83 7.08
N PRO A 120 -6.67 -12.60 8.00
CA PRO A 120 -6.92 -14.03 7.78
C PRO A 120 -8.08 -14.30 6.80
N TYR A 121 -8.84 -13.28 6.43
CA TYR A 121 -10.07 -13.41 5.62
C TYR A 121 -9.86 -13.14 4.12
N THR A 122 -8.65 -12.79 3.71
CA THR A 122 -8.35 -12.42 2.33
C THR A 122 -7.08 -13.13 1.87
N GLU A 123 -7.23 -14.23 1.14
CA GLU A 123 -6.33 -14.46 0.01
C GLU A 123 -6.49 -13.27 -0.93
N VAL A 124 -5.41 -12.79 -1.55
CA VAL A 124 -5.54 -11.78 -2.60
C VAL A 124 -6.67 -12.21 -3.54
N ALA A 125 -7.58 -11.29 -3.82
CA ALA A 125 -8.44 -11.41 -4.97
C ALA A 125 -7.50 -11.43 -6.18
N THR A 126 -7.02 -12.62 -6.56
CA THR A 126 -6.52 -12.89 -7.89
C THR A 126 -7.57 -12.29 -8.79
N LEU A 127 -7.20 -11.32 -9.62
CA LEU A 127 -8.09 -10.76 -10.62
C LEU A 127 -8.68 -11.95 -11.38
N VAL A 128 -9.91 -12.35 -11.03
CA VAL A 128 -10.77 -13.09 -11.92
C VAL A 128 -11.00 -12.08 -13.02
N SER A 129 -10.26 -12.26 -14.11
CA SER A 129 -10.55 -11.66 -15.39
C SER A 129 -12.06 -11.78 -15.60
N ALA A 130 -12.72 -10.63 -15.63
CA ALA A 130 -14.14 -10.54 -15.90
C ALA A 130 -14.41 -11.08 -17.30
N SER A 131 -14.87 -12.34 -17.40
CA SER A 131 -15.73 -12.82 -18.49
C SER A 131 -16.25 -14.24 -18.25
N THR A 132 -17.18 -14.41 -17.29
CA THR A 132 -18.35 -15.29 -17.52
C THR A 132 -19.39 -15.14 -16.40
N PRO A 133 -20.69 -14.94 -16.72
CA PRO A 133 -21.75 -15.04 -15.73
C PRO A 133 -22.26 -16.48 -15.67
N ARG A 134 -22.33 -17.11 -14.48
CA ARG A 134 -23.46 -17.96 -14.04
C ARG A 134 -23.24 -18.68 -12.70
N LYS A 135 -24.32 -18.60 -11.90
CA LYS A 135 -24.80 -19.45 -10.79
C LYS A 135 -23.99 -19.49 -9.49
N LEU A 136 -24.44 -18.65 -8.56
CA LEU A 136 -24.45 -18.96 -7.13
C LEU A 136 -25.44 -20.12 -6.89
N GLU A 137 -24.94 -21.30 -6.55
CA GLU A 137 -25.72 -22.31 -5.82
C GLU A 137 -25.49 -22.10 -4.33
N TYR A 138 -26.50 -21.56 -3.66
CA TYR A 138 -26.56 -21.44 -2.21
C TYR A 138 -26.73 -22.85 -1.62
N LYS A 139 -25.78 -23.32 -0.79
CA LYS A 139 -25.94 -24.54 0.00
C LYS A 139 -26.38 -24.15 1.41
N GLU A 140 -27.60 -24.52 1.78
CA GLU A 140 -28.18 -24.18 3.08
C GLU A 140 -27.37 -24.73 4.25
N ILE A 141 -27.03 -23.85 5.20
CA ILE A 141 -26.53 -24.24 6.52
C ILE A 141 -27.75 -24.60 7.36
N ARG A 142 -28.02 -25.89 7.57
CA ARG A 142 -28.95 -26.32 8.61
C ARG A 142 -28.36 -26.02 9.98
N LEU A 143 -28.85 -24.99 10.64
CA LEU A 143 -28.82 -24.89 12.10
C LEU A 143 -29.83 -25.89 12.67
N HIS A 144 -29.37 -26.93 13.38
CA HIS A 144 -30.21 -27.60 14.37
C HIS A 144 -29.69 -27.26 15.76
N SER A 145 -30.45 -26.38 16.40
CA SER A 145 -30.36 -26.00 17.80
C SER A 145 -30.62 -27.21 18.69
N LYS A 146 -29.91 -27.25 19.82
CA LYS A 146 -30.18 -28.15 20.95
C LYS A 146 -31.60 -27.93 21.48
N VAL A 147 -32.28 -29.03 21.79
CA VAL A 147 -33.28 -29.15 22.87
C VAL A 147 -32.91 -30.41 23.64
#